data_AF-W7M9K4-F1
#
_entry.id   AF-W7M9K4-F1
#
_cell.length_a   1.000
_cell.length_b   1.000
_cell.length_c   1.000
_cell.angle_alpha   90.00
_cell.angle_beta   90.00
_cell.angle_gamma   90.00
#
_symmetry.space_group_name_H-M   'P 1'
#
loop_
_entity.id
_entity.type
_entity.pdbx_description
1 polymer ?
#
loop_
_entity_poly.entity_id
_entity_poly.type
_entity_poly.pdbx_seq_one_letter_code
_entity_poly.pdbx_strand_id
1 'polypeptide(L)'
;MSPSIAQLPLLGPLVGLSTWTFAMEGLLYWRRTPALSKYGVSFDPETAKKQKAEKLPAFVQWPADNYNNLLEQPTQFYAVMLALSLLNVKDKTTVRLAWGYVGLRVIHSLIHVSYNNLLLRFPTFAASSIVLLGITAKAALELWY
;
A
#
# COMPACT_ATOMS: atom_id res chain seq x y z
N MET A 1 9.62 27.07 -12.31
CA MET A 1 10.43 26.27 -11.36
C MET A 1 9.61 25.06 -10.96
N SER A 2 10.12 23.85 -11.15
CA SER A 2 9.47 22.64 -10.63
C SER A 2 9.31 22.79 -9.11
N PRO A 3 8.15 22.50 -8.51
CA PRO A 3 8.04 22.54 -7.06
C PRO A 3 9.05 21.54 -6.51
N SER A 4 10.05 22.04 -5.78
CA SER A 4 10.98 21.15 -5.09
C SER A 4 10.20 20.40 -4.00
N ILE A 5 10.61 19.17 -3.67
CA ILE A 5 10.00 18.40 -2.57
C ILE A 5 9.96 19.22 -1.28
N ALA A 6 10.89 20.17 -1.09
CA ALA A 6 10.90 21.09 0.03
C ALA A 6 9.67 22.00 0.11
N GLN A 7 9.03 22.33 -1.02
CA GLN A 7 7.83 23.17 -1.06
C GLN A 7 6.54 22.39 -0.83
N LEU A 8 6.51 21.09 -1.16
CA LEU A 8 5.36 20.19 -1.02
C LEU A 8 5.80 18.86 -0.37
N PRO A 9 6.14 18.88 0.93
CA PRO A 9 6.82 17.76 1.59
C PRO A 9 5.98 16.49 1.71
N LEU A 10 4.66 16.58 1.56
CA LEU A 10 3.73 15.45 1.59
C LEU A 10 3.68 14.66 0.27
N LEU A 11 4.17 15.24 -0.84
CA LEU A 11 4.30 14.51 -2.10
C LEU A 11 5.37 13.41 -2.03
N GLY A 12 6.40 13.58 -1.19
CA GLY A 12 7.42 12.55 -0.96
C GLY A 12 6.82 11.22 -0.45
N PRO A 13 6.12 11.21 0.69
CA PRO A 13 5.39 10.03 1.18
C PRO A 13 4.38 9.46 0.16
N LEU A 14 3.64 10.33 -0.55
CA LEU A 14 2.69 9.92 -1.59
C LEU A 14 3.38 9.12 -2.69
N VAL A 15 4.44 9.68 -3.29
CA VAL A 15 5.22 9.01 -4.34
C VAL A 15 5.92 7.77 -3.81
N GLY A 16 6.42 7.82 -2.56
CA GLY A 16 7.07 6.69 -1.91
C GLY A 16 6.16 5.47 -1.80
N LEU A 17 4.91 5.66 -1.34
CA LEU A 17 3.96 4.54 -1.26
C LEU A 17 3.51 4.05 -2.63
N SER A 18 3.30 4.96 -3.59
CA SER A 18 2.98 4.57 -4.97
C SER A 18 4.09 3.73 -5.59
N THR A 19 5.35 4.12 -5.38
CA THR A 19 6.53 3.34 -5.80
C THR A 19 6.56 1.97 -5.13
N TRP A 20 6.23 1.90 -3.85
CA TRP A 20 6.15 0.62 -3.13
C TRP A 20 5.03 -0.29 -3.66
N THR A 21 3.87 0.28 -4.02
CA THR A 21 2.79 -0.47 -4.67
C THR A 21 3.26 -1.10 -5.98
N PHE A 22 3.99 -0.37 -6.83
CA PHE A 22 4.60 -0.93 -8.04
C PHE A 22 5.65 -2.00 -7.74
N ALA A 23 6.43 -1.85 -6.67
CA ALA A 23 7.38 -2.90 -6.26
C ALA A 23 6.66 -4.21 -5.89
N MET A 24 5.53 -4.14 -5.17
CA MET A 24 4.71 -5.31 -4.85
C MET A 24 4.01 -5.89 -6.08
N GLU A 25 3.59 -5.04 -7.03
CA GLU A 25 3.06 -5.48 -8.32
C GLU A 25 4.13 -6.22 -9.15
N GLY A 26 5.36 -5.70 -9.19
CA GLY A 26 6.49 -6.37 -9.82
C GLY A 26 6.77 -7.74 -9.20
N LEU A 27 6.74 -7.83 -7.86
CA LEU A 27 6.88 -9.09 -7.13
C LEU A 27 5.76 -10.09 -7.45
N LEU A 28 4.53 -9.59 -7.57
CA LEU A 28 3.37 -10.37 -8.02
C LEU A 28 3.62 -10.99 -9.39
N TYR A 29 4.01 -10.20 -10.39
CA TYR A 29 4.29 -10.74 -11.73
C TYR A 29 5.46 -11.71 -11.72
N TRP A 30 6.53 -11.39 -11.00
CA TRP A 30 7.71 -12.24 -10.87
C TRP A 30 7.37 -13.64 -10.36
N ARG A 31 6.55 -13.74 -9.30
CA ARG A 31 6.20 -15.05 -8.71
C ARG A 31 5.09 -15.76 -9.47
N ARG A 32 4.05 -15.03 -9.89
CA ARG A 32 2.81 -15.62 -10.40
C ARG A 32 2.90 -16.03 -11.86
N THR A 33 3.48 -15.20 -12.72
CA THR A 33 3.52 -15.47 -14.17
C THR A 33 4.16 -16.82 -14.52
N PRO A 34 5.37 -17.18 -14.02
CA PRO A 34 5.92 -18.51 -14.28
C PRO A 34 5.11 -19.65 -13.63
N ALA A 35 4.49 -19.39 -12.47
CA ALA A 35 3.69 -20.38 -11.77
C ALA A 35 2.39 -20.73 -12.51
N LEU A 36 1.74 -19.76 -13.19
CA LEU A 36 0.53 -20.03 -13.97
C LEU A 36 0.78 -21.10 -15.04
N SER A 37 1.91 -21.00 -15.75
CA SER A 37 2.31 -22.03 -16.72
C SER A 37 2.71 -23.33 -16.03
N LYS A 38 3.53 -23.27 -14.97
CA LYS A 38 4.02 -24.46 -14.25
C LYS A 38 2.88 -25.33 -13.70
N TYR A 39 1.83 -24.71 -13.19
CA TYR A 39 0.68 -25.40 -12.59
C TYR A 39 -0.51 -25.57 -13.55
N GLY A 40 -0.35 -25.24 -14.84
CA GLY A 40 -1.40 -25.40 -15.85
C GLY A 40 -2.69 -24.69 -15.47
N VAL A 41 -2.59 -23.44 -15.04
CA VAL A 41 -3.74 -22.59 -14.71
C VAL A 41 -4.32 -22.01 -16.00
N SER A 42 -5.62 -22.22 -16.22
CA SER A 42 -6.36 -21.68 -17.37
C SER A 42 -6.45 -20.15 -17.31
N PHE A 43 -6.51 -19.52 -18.48
CA PHE A 43 -6.78 -18.09 -18.65
C PHE A 43 -8.27 -17.77 -18.85
N ASP A 44 -9.13 -18.79 -18.90
CA ASP A 44 -10.58 -18.61 -18.91
C ASP A 44 -11.05 -17.91 -17.62
N PRO A 45 -11.70 -16.72 -17.73
CA PRO A 45 -12.17 -15.96 -16.58
C PRO A 45 -13.10 -16.74 -15.63
N GLU A 46 -13.90 -17.68 -16.15
CA GLU A 46 -14.86 -18.44 -15.36
C GLU A 46 -14.16 -19.42 -14.39
N THR A 47 -13.05 -20.02 -14.84
CA THR A 47 -12.33 -21.06 -14.09
C THR A 47 -11.04 -20.56 -13.42
N ALA A 48 -10.46 -19.47 -13.89
CA ALA A 48 -9.15 -18.98 -13.44
C ALA A 48 -9.06 -18.71 -11.93
N LYS A 49 -10.11 -18.12 -11.32
CA LYS A 49 -10.11 -17.82 -9.88
C LYS A 49 -10.01 -19.09 -9.04
N LYS A 50 -10.86 -20.08 -9.34
CA LYS A 50 -10.88 -21.38 -8.66
C LYS A 50 -9.56 -22.12 -8.84
N GLN A 51 -9.06 -22.18 -10.07
CA GLN A 51 -7.80 -22.87 -10.38
C GLN A 51 -6.59 -22.22 -9.70
N LYS A 52 -6.53 -20.89 -9.60
CA LYS A 52 -5.47 -20.20 -8.85
C LYS A 52 -5.48 -20.62 -7.38
N ALA A 53 -6.64 -20.66 -6.75
CA ALA A 53 -6.79 -21.04 -5.35
C ALA A 53 -6.39 -22.51 -5.09
N GLU A 54 -6.77 -23.42 -5.99
CA GLU A 54 -6.52 -24.86 -5.84
C GLU A 54 -5.10 -25.28 -6.23
N LYS A 55 -4.53 -24.67 -7.28
CA LYS A 55 -3.28 -25.14 -7.90
C LYS A 55 -2.04 -24.35 -7.49
N LEU A 56 -2.17 -23.07 -7.12
CA LEU A 56 -0.99 -22.24 -6.82
C LEU A 56 -0.60 -22.35 -5.35
N PRO A 57 0.71 -22.54 -5.04
CA PRO A 57 1.19 -22.44 -3.67
C PRO A 57 0.85 -21.08 -3.05
N ALA A 58 0.55 -21.06 -1.75
CA ALA A 58 0.16 -19.85 -1.04
C ALA A 58 1.16 -18.69 -1.21
N PHE A 59 2.46 -18.96 -1.13
CA PHE A 59 3.54 -17.97 -1.32
C PHE A 59 3.53 -17.25 -2.68
N VAL A 60 2.97 -17.89 -3.72
CA VAL A 60 2.79 -17.29 -5.05
C VAL A 60 1.59 -16.34 -5.07
N GLN A 61 0.59 -16.61 -4.23
CA GLN A 61 -0.64 -15.81 -4.13
C GLN A 61 -0.46 -14.58 -3.25
N TRP A 62 0.36 -14.65 -2.20
CA TRP A 62 0.50 -13.56 -1.21
C TRP A 62 0.84 -12.17 -1.78
N PRO A 63 1.70 -12.00 -2.79
CA PRO A 63 1.91 -10.67 -3.38
C PRO A 63 0.65 -10.11 -4.06
N ALA A 64 -0.24 -10.97 -4.58
CA ALA A 64 -1.49 -10.55 -5.20
C ALA A 64 -2.44 -9.99 -4.13
N ASP A 65 -2.57 -10.72 -3.03
CA ASP A 65 -3.39 -10.32 -1.88
C ASP A 65 -2.85 -9.04 -1.23
N ASN A 66 -1.51 -8.92 -1.12
CA ASN A 66 -0.87 -7.71 -0.62
C ASN A 66 -1.06 -6.51 -1.56
N TYR A 67 -0.89 -6.70 -2.88
CA TYR A 67 -1.11 -5.65 -3.87
C TYR A 67 -2.55 -5.12 -3.79
N ASN A 68 -3.54 -6.01 -3.72
CA ASN A 68 -4.94 -5.61 -3.51
C ASN A 68 -5.11 -4.82 -2.21
N ASN A 69 -4.52 -5.28 -1.09
CA ASN A 69 -4.58 -4.55 0.17
C ASN A 69 -3.93 -3.16 0.11
N LEU A 70 -2.87 -2.99 -0.72
CA LEU A 70 -2.24 -1.70 -0.99
C LEU A 70 -3.09 -0.78 -1.90
N LEU A 71 -4.11 -1.29 -2.58
CA LEU A 71 -5.06 -0.49 -3.34
C LEU A 71 -6.36 -0.19 -2.57
N GLU A 72 -6.69 -0.98 -1.54
CA GLU A 72 -7.90 -0.74 -0.73
C GLU A 72 -7.72 0.44 0.24
N GLN A 73 -6.85 0.29 1.24
CA GLN A 73 -6.69 1.30 2.29
C GLN A 73 -5.86 2.52 1.83
N PRO A 74 -4.70 2.36 1.17
CA PRO A 74 -3.87 3.50 0.75
C PRO A 74 -4.53 4.46 -0.23
N THR A 75 -5.61 4.09 -0.91
CA THR A 75 -6.38 5.03 -1.74
C THR A 75 -6.85 6.24 -0.93
N GLN A 76 -7.23 6.03 0.34
CA GLN A 76 -7.55 7.14 1.26
C GLN A 76 -6.32 7.98 1.60
N PHE A 77 -5.16 7.36 1.80
CA PHE A 77 -3.90 8.07 2.08
C PHE A 77 -3.52 9.00 0.92
N TYR A 78 -3.61 8.54 -0.33
CA TYR A 78 -3.30 9.38 -1.49
C TYR A 78 -4.20 10.60 -1.57
N ALA A 79 -5.52 10.43 -1.37
CA ALA A 79 -6.46 11.54 -1.34
C ALA A 79 -6.13 12.57 -0.24
N VAL A 80 -5.86 12.10 0.98
CA VAL A 80 -5.55 12.97 2.13
C VAL A 80 -4.21 13.70 1.95
N MET A 81 -3.18 13.05 1.40
CA MET A 81 -1.89 13.70 1.09
C MET A 81 -2.05 14.83 0.07
N LEU A 82 -2.87 14.62 -0.96
CA LEU A 82 -3.16 15.65 -1.96
C LEU A 82 -3.95 16.81 -1.34
N ALA A 83 -4.99 16.52 -0.56
CA ALA A 83 -5.80 17.53 0.12
C ALA A 83 -4.94 18.40 1.06
N LEU A 84 -4.13 17.80 1.92
CA LEU A 84 -3.22 18.52 2.81
C LEU A 84 -2.16 19.32 2.05
N SER A 85 -1.70 18.83 0.89
CA SER A 85 -0.78 19.58 0.02
C SER A 85 -1.44 20.82 -0.58
N LEU A 86 -2.72 20.73 -0.98
CA LEU A 86 -3.50 21.87 -1.47
C LEU A 86 -3.79 22.90 -0.38
N LEU A 87 -3.99 22.44 0.86
CA LEU A 87 -4.09 23.28 2.06
C LEU A 87 -2.72 23.83 2.52
N ASN A 88 -1.65 23.58 1.76
CA ASN A 88 -0.30 24.08 2.01
C ASN A 88 0.28 23.65 3.37
N VAL A 89 -0.13 22.49 3.89
CA VAL A 89 0.36 21.92 5.16
C VAL A 89 1.79 21.41 4.99
N LYS A 90 2.70 21.90 5.85
CA LYS A 90 4.15 21.60 5.78
C LYS A 90 4.77 21.30 7.15
N ASP A 91 3.95 21.17 8.19
CA ASP A 91 4.47 20.97 9.53
C ASP A 91 5.21 19.62 9.64
N LYS A 92 6.26 19.61 10.45
CA LYS A 92 7.15 18.43 10.58
C LYS A 92 6.43 17.21 11.13
N THR A 93 5.38 17.39 11.94
CA THR A 93 4.66 16.29 12.58
C THR A 93 3.84 15.54 11.55
N THR A 94 3.04 16.24 10.73
CA THR A 94 2.25 15.64 9.64
C THR A 94 3.15 14.91 8.64
N VAL A 95 4.28 15.50 8.26
CA VAL A 95 5.26 14.86 7.35
C VAL A 95 5.86 13.60 7.96
N ARG A 96 6.21 13.61 9.25
CA ARG A 96 6.72 12.42 9.96
C ARG A 96 5.67 11.32 10.05
N LEU A 97 4.41 11.66 10.35
CA LEU A 97 3.31 10.71 10.39
C LEU A 97 3.08 10.09 9.01
N ALA A 98 3.12 10.88 7.94
CA ALA A 98 2.98 10.39 6.57
C ALA A 98 4.08 9.38 6.22
N TRP A 99 5.35 9.67 6.52
CA TRP A 99 6.43 8.68 6.36
C TRP A 99 6.29 7.47 7.27
N GLY A 100 5.81 7.66 8.51
CA GLY A 100 5.49 6.58 9.43
C GLY A 100 4.44 5.62 8.87
N TYR A 101 3.39 6.17 8.24
CA TYR A 101 2.39 5.39 7.52
C TYR A 101 3.05 4.57 6.40
N VAL A 102 3.85 5.18 5.52
CA VAL A 102 4.56 4.47 4.45
C VAL A 102 5.41 3.34 5.01
N GLY A 103 6.21 3.61 6.05
CA GLY A 103 7.05 2.60 6.71
C GLY A 103 6.25 1.42 7.26
N LEU A 104 5.12 1.68 7.94
CA LEU A 104 4.24 0.62 8.44
C LEU A 104 3.64 -0.21 7.29
N ARG A 105 3.27 0.42 6.16
CA ARG A 105 2.77 -0.29 4.98
C ARG A 105 3.85 -1.16 4.33
N VAL A 106 5.09 -0.69 4.28
CA VAL A 106 6.26 -1.49 3.83
C VAL A 106 6.44 -2.70 4.73
N ILE A 107 6.51 -2.51 6.06
CA ILE A 107 6.68 -3.60 7.03
C ILE A 107 5.53 -4.62 6.92
N HIS A 108 4.28 -4.15 6.89
CA HIS A 108 3.11 -5.02 6.71
C HIS A 108 3.23 -5.85 5.43
N SER A 109 3.64 -5.22 4.32
CA SER A 109 3.79 -5.91 3.03
C SER A 109 4.89 -6.96 3.07
N LEU A 110 6.04 -6.63 3.65
CA LEU A 110 7.14 -7.58 3.83
C LEU A 110 6.71 -8.80 4.66
N ILE A 111 6.00 -8.60 5.77
CA ILE A 111 5.43 -9.70 6.58
C ILE A 111 4.48 -10.55 5.71
N HIS A 112 3.57 -9.92 4.99
CA HIS A 112 2.55 -10.59 4.19
C HIS A 112 3.17 -11.44 3.07
N VAL A 113 4.13 -10.92 2.31
CA VAL A 113 4.70 -11.62 1.14
C VAL A 113 5.86 -12.57 1.47
N SER A 114 6.33 -12.62 2.72
CA SER A 114 7.45 -13.48 3.14
C SER A 114 7.01 -14.74 3.88
N TYR A 115 6.28 -14.60 4.99
CA TYR A 115 5.83 -15.72 5.82
C TYR A 115 4.37 -15.59 6.30
N ASN A 116 3.70 -14.48 5.96
CA ASN A 116 2.27 -14.25 6.13
C ASN A 116 1.72 -14.55 7.54
N ASN A 117 2.45 -14.15 8.59
CA ASN A 117 1.99 -14.34 9.96
C ASN A 117 0.89 -13.32 10.31
N LEU A 118 -0.33 -13.81 10.55
CA LEU A 118 -1.49 -12.99 10.89
C LEU A 118 -1.29 -12.15 12.16
N LEU A 119 -0.67 -12.73 13.19
CA LEU A 119 -0.45 -12.08 14.49
C LEU A 119 0.52 -10.89 14.40
N LEU A 120 1.33 -10.83 13.35
CA LEU A 120 2.22 -9.70 13.07
C LEU A 120 1.59 -8.74 12.07
N ARG A 121 1.03 -9.25 10.96
CA ARG A 121 0.52 -8.38 9.89
C ARG A 121 -0.69 -7.56 10.33
N PHE A 122 -1.57 -8.11 11.16
CA PHE A 122 -2.79 -7.41 11.59
C PHE A 122 -2.48 -6.21 12.50
N PRO A 123 -1.67 -6.32 13.57
CA PRO A 123 -1.28 -5.16 14.35
C PRO A 123 -0.54 -4.09 13.55
N THR A 124 0.36 -4.47 12.61
CA THR A 124 1.02 -3.49 11.74
C THR A 124 0.03 -2.76 10.84
N PHE A 125 -0.95 -3.47 10.28
CA PHE A 125 -2.04 -2.87 9.52
C PHE A 125 -2.85 -1.90 10.39
N ALA A 126 -3.30 -2.34 11.58
CA ALA A 126 -4.09 -1.53 12.50
C ALA A 126 -3.34 -0.27 12.95
N ALA A 127 -2.05 -0.38 13.27
CA ALA A 127 -1.21 0.77 13.58
C ALA A 127 -1.15 1.76 12.40
N SER A 128 -1.00 1.27 11.16
CA SER A 128 -1.04 2.13 9.98
C SER A 128 -2.40 2.82 9.80
N SER A 129 -3.51 2.12 10.11
CA SER A 129 -4.86 2.70 10.09
C SER A 129 -5.02 3.84 11.08
N ILE A 130 -4.48 3.71 12.29
CA ILE A 130 -4.54 4.75 13.33
C ILE A 130 -3.73 5.98 12.90
N VAL A 131 -2.55 5.78 12.32
CA VAL A 131 -1.74 6.89 11.78
C VAL A 131 -2.51 7.62 10.68
N LEU A 132 -3.10 6.87 9.73
CA LEU A 132 -3.89 7.47 8.65
C LEU A 132 -5.11 8.23 9.20
N LEU A 133 -5.82 7.66 10.19
CA LEU A 133 -6.94 8.33 10.84
C LEU A 133 -6.52 9.67 11.47
N GLY A 134 -5.37 9.71 12.14
CA GLY A 134 -4.83 10.95 12.72
C GLY A 134 -4.49 12.01 11.65
N ILE A 135 -3.90 11.59 10.53
CA ILE A 135 -3.62 12.48 9.40
C ILE A 135 -4.93 12.99 8.76
N THR A 136 -5.93 12.12 8.61
CA THR A 136 -7.26 12.52 8.11
C THR A 136 -7.92 13.53 9.06
N ALA A 137 -7.81 13.33 10.37
CA ALA A 137 -8.30 14.29 11.36
C ALA A 137 -7.58 15.64 11.25
N LYS A 138 -6.26 15.64 10.99
CA LYS A 138 -5.51 16.87 10.69
C LYS A 138 -6.05 17.58 9.44
N ALA A 139 -6.34 16.84 8.37
CA ALA A 139 -6.91 17.41 7.15
C ALA A 139 -8.30 18.02 7.39
N ALA A 140 -9.14 17.35 8.18
CA ALA A 140 -10.43 17.88 8.61
C ALA A 140 -10.27 19.20 9.39
N LEU A 141 -9.34 19.25 10.34
CA LEU A 141 -9.10 20.45 11.13
C LEU A 141 -8.67 21.63 10.25
N GLU A 142 -7.70 21.44 9.36
CA GLU A 142 -7.20 22.49 8.45
C GLU A 142 -8.22 22.96 7.40
N LEU A 143 -9.23 22.14 7.11
CA LEU A 143 -10.27 22.49 6.14
C LEU A 143 -11.40 23.31 6.78
N TRP A 144 -11.73 23.03 8.04
CA TRP A 144 -12.93 23.58 8.70
C TRP A 144 -12.62 24.57 9.83
N TYR A 145 -11.37 24.73 10.23
CA TYR A 145 -10.91 25.66 11.27
C TYR A 145 -9.64 26.37 10.82
#